data_AF-A0A946WGA9-F1
#
_entry.id   AF-A0A946WGA9-F1
#
_cell.length_a   1.000
_cell.length_b   1.000
_cell.length_c   1.000
_cell.angle_alpha   90.00
_cell.angle_beta   90.00
_cell.angle_gamma   90.00
#
_symmetry.space_group_name_H-M   'P 1'
#
loop_
_entity.id
_entity.type
_entity.pdbx_description
1 polymer ?
#
loop_
_entity_poly.entity_id
_entity_poly.type
_entity_poly.pdbx_seq_one_letter_code
_entity_poly.pdbx_strand_id
1 'polypeptide(L)'
;MENKFHINHPEDIGIQKQKVSAEDIRAAKAKIEKKKRKPSSHCLFCKKSVDEIGGKRVVAQKTLGTYISKTYRGGGDPDFPDLSIKIDDANYIVLCGKKGIWTDELIDKVKEIYLNIECPWFCQKCAGKTCHICGEILNNPIGSDVIYDDGCVLHVAALGYNLGCMNDACENYKKWGE
;
A
#
# COMPACT_ATOMS: atom_id res chain seq x y z
N MET A 1 -6.43 22.03 -11.75
CA MET A 1 -5.82 21.88 -10.41
C MET A 1 -4.52 21.11 -10.64
N GLU A 2 -3.37 21.74 -10.46
CA GLU A 2 -2.08 21.05 -10.61
C GLU A 2 -1.90 20.06 -9.47
N ASN A 3 -1.72 18.78 -9.79
CA ASN A 3 -1.38 17.77 -8.80
C ASN A 3 0.04 18.04 -8.31
N LYS A 4 0.18 18.55 -7.09
CA LYS A 4 1.47 18.65 -6.42
C LYS A 4 1.84 17.25 -5.93
N PHE A 5 2.99 16.75 -6.37
CA PHE A 5 3.55 15.50 -5.89
C PHE A 5 4.62 15.80 -4.84
N HIS A 6 4.71 14.93 -3.85
CA HIS A 6 5.63 15.08 -2.73
C HIS A 6 7.07 14.66 -3.04
N ILE A 7 7.28 13.89 -4.11
CA ILE A 7 8.60 13.51 -4.63
C ILE A 7 8.60 13.74 -6.14
N ASN A 8 9.14 14.88 -6.56
CA ASN A 8 9.35 15.25 -7.96
C ASN A 8 10.81 15.09 -8.39
N HIS A 9 11.74 14.90 -7.46
CA HIS A 9 13.16 14.59 -7.67
C HIS A 9 13.76 13.87 -6.44
N PRO A 10 14.83 13.06 -6.59
CA PRO A 10 15.53 12.43 -5.45
C PRO A 10 15.98 13.42 -4.37
N GLU A 11 16.29 14.65 -4.74
CA GLU A 11 16.69 15.75 -3.86
C GLU A 11 15.54 16.37 -3.03
N ASP A 12 14.28 16.08 -3.35
CA ASP A 12 13.12 16.52 -2.54
C ASP A 12 13.03 15.78 -1.19
N ILE A 13 13.80 14.71 -1.06
CA ILE A 13 13.85 13.83 0.09
C ILE A 13 14.56 14.55 1.25
N GLY A 14 13.76 15.12 2.16
CA GLY A 14 14.24 15.79 3.38
C GLY A 14 13.82 17.25 3.52
N ILE A 15 13.14 17.84 2.52
CA ILE A 15 12.78 19.27 2.51
C ILE A 15 11.40 19.55 3.14
N GLN A 16 10.61 18.51 3.45
CA GLN A 16 9.22 18.69 3.90
C GLN A 16 9.06 19.10 5.37
N LYS A 17 8.69 20.37 5.59
CA LYS A 17 8.18 20.86 6.88
C LYS A 17 6.75 20.37 7.09
N GLN A 18 6.56 19.35 7.92
CA GLN A 18 5.23 18.90 8.34
C GLN A 18 4.59 19.90 9.31
N LYS A 19 3.41 20.42 8.95
CA LYS A 19 2.49 21.11 9.86
C LYS A 19 1.48 20.09 10.39
N VAL A 20 1.74 19.49 11.55
CA VAL A 20 0.77 18.63 12.24
C VAL A 20 0.43 19.29 13.58
N SER A 21 -0.85 19.41 13.91
CA SER A 21 -1.27 20.05 15.15
C SER A 21 -1.00 19.16 16.37
N ALA A 22 -0.85 19.77 17.55
CA ALA A 22 -0.63 19.04 18.79
C ALA A 22 -1.82 18.16 19.22
N GLU A 23 -3.01 18.41 18.66
CA GLU A 23 -4.23 17.62 18.91
C GLU A 23 -4.25 16.36 18.03
N ASP A 24 -3.84 16.47 16.77
CA ASP A 24 -3.67 15.32 15.87
C ASP A 24 -2.64 14.32 16.43
N ILE A 25 -1.56 14.85 17.02
CA ILE A 25 -0.52 14.04 17.68
C ILE A 25 -1.08 13.30 18.90
N ARG A 26 -1.95 13.93 19.70
CA ARG A 26 -2.55 13.29 20.90
C ARG A 26 -3.55 12.20 20.52
N ALA A 27 -4.39 12.43 19.50
CA ALA A 27 -5.34 11.45 19.01
C ALA A 27 -4.66 10.22 18.38
N ALA A 28 -3.52 10.42 17.71
CA ALA A 28 -2.76 9.33 17.10
C ALA A 28 -2.02 8.45 18.12
N LYS A 29 -1.39 9.05 19.14
CA LYS A 29 -0.64 8.34 20.20
C LYS A 29 -1.49 7.31 20.95
N ALA A 30 -2.77 7.59 21.19
CA ALA A 30 -3.67 6.66 21.91
C ALA A 30 -4.06 5.40 21.10
N LYS A 31 -3.77 5.36 19.79
CA LYS A 31 -4.31 4.35 18.86
C LYS A 31 -3.27 3.41 18.25
N ILE A 32 -1.97 3.70 18.42
CA ILE A 32 -0.88 3.06 17.65
C ILE A 32 -0.29 1.80 18.32
N GLU A 33 -0.64 1.51 19.59
CA GLU A 33 -0.21 0.27 20.24
C GLU A 33 -0.88 -0.98 19.62
N LYS A 34 -0.11 -1.71 18.82
CA LYS A 34 -0.25 -3.14 18.43
C LYS A 34 -1.67 -3.69 18.17
N LYS A 35 -2.60 -2.89 17.66
CA LYS A 35 -3.85 -3.43 17.12
C LYS A 35 -3.61 -3.99 15.72
N LYS A 36 -4.02 -5.24 15.47
CA LYS A 36 -4.18 -5.76 14.11
C LYS A 36 -5.18 -4.84 13.41
N ARG A 37 -4.69 -3.99 12.52
CA ARG A 37 -5.52 -3.05 11.77
C ARG A 37 -6.26 -3.84 10.71
N LYS A 38 -7.57 -3.69 10.64
CA LYS A 38 -8.35 -4.26 9.54
C LYS A 38 -8.06 -3.48 8.26
N PRO A 39 -8.19 -4.09 7.07
CA PRO A 39 -8.10 -3.34 5.83
C PRO A 39 -9.16 -2.24 5.78
N SER A 40 -8.82 -1.11 5.18
CA SER A 40 -9.83 -0.11 4.79
C SER A 40 -10.87 -0.73 3.86
N SER A 41 -12.05 -0.12 3.74
CA SER A 41 -13.14 -0.66 2.91
C SER A 41 -12.83 -0.71 1.42
N HIS A 42 -12.02 0.24 0.91
CA HIS A 42 -11.77 0.41 -0.52
C HIS A 42 -10.27 0.48 -0.84
N CYS A 43 -9.93 0.12 -2.07
CA CYS A 43 -8.60 0.29 -2.65
C CYS A 43 -8.21 1.78 -2.63
N LEU A 44 -6.98 2.05 -2.20
CA LEU A 44 -6.47 3.41 -2.06
C LEU A 44 -6.49 4.19 -3.39
N PHE A 45 -6.28 3.52 -4.53
CA PHE A 45 -6.20 4.16 -5.84
C PHE A 45 -7.53 4.19 -6.58
N CYS A 46 -8.13 3.03 -6.87
CA CYS A 46 -9.34 2.98 -7.70
C CYS A 46 -10.65 3.14 -6.91
N LYS A 47 -10.57 3.23 -5.58
CA LYS A 47 -11.72 3.42 -4.67
C LYS A 47 -12.79 2.33 -4.75
N LYS A 48 -12.51 1.20 -5.40
CA LYS A 48 -13.39 0.02 -5.42
C LYS A 48 -13.13 -0.88 -4.21
N SER A 49 -14.16 -1.57 -3.75
CA SER A 49 -14.10 -2.61 -2.71
C SER A 49 -13.42 -3.88 -3.23
N VAL A 50 -13.09 -4.83 -2.34
CA VAL A 50 -12.53 -6.12 -2.78
C VAL A 50 -13.57 -6.95 -3.54
N ASP A 51 -14.85 -6.86 -3.17
CA ASP A 51 -15.93 -7.64 -3.77
C ASP A 51 -16.18 -7.21 -5.22
N GLU A 52 -16.06 -5.90 -5.51
CA GLU A 52 -16.19 -5.37 -6.87
C GLU A 52 -15.00 -5.74 -7.78
N ILE A 53 -13.81 -5.97 -7.22
CA ILE A 53 -12.59 -6.22 -7.99
C ILE A 53 -12.29 -7.72 -8.10
N GLY A 54 -12.65 -8.48 -7.07
CA GLY A 54 -12.12 -9.81 -6.79
C GLY A 54 -10.65 -9.79 -6.31
N GLY A 55 -10.12 -10.99 -6.07
CA GLY A 55 -8.72 -11.19 -5.72
C GLY A 55 -8.37 -10.78 -4.29
N LYS A 56 -7.14 -10.28 -4.10
CA LYS A 56 -6.52 -10.02 -2.79
C LYS A 56 -6.14 -8.56 -2.61
N ARG A 57 -6.06 -8.14 -1.34
CA ARG A 57 -5.70 -6.77 -0.92
C ARG A 57 -4.19 -6.68 -0.67
N VAL A 58 -3.46 -5.99 -1.54
CA VAL A 58 -2.00 -5.82 -1.42
C VAL A 58 -1.70 -4.61 -0.52
N VAL A 59 -0.87 -4.76 0.51
CA VAL A 59 -0.45 -3.65 1.39
C VAL A 59 0.96 -3.15 1.12
N ALA A 60 1.82 -4.05 0.66
CA ALA A 60 3.19 -3.73 0.29
C ALA A 60 3.72 -4.70 -0.78
N GLN A 61 4.60 -4.20 -1.61
CA GLN A 61 5.47 -4.92 -2.52
C GLN A 61 6.74 -4.07 -2.70
N LYS A 62 7.77 -4.61 -3.37
CA LYS A 62 9.02 -3.89 -3.60
C LYS A 62 8.82 -2.47 -4.18
N THR A 63 7.83 -2.32 -5.07
CA THR A 63 7.65 -1.12 -5.89
C THR A 63 6.50 -0.21 -5.46
N LEU A 64 5.75 -0.58 -4.41
CA LEU A 64 4.59 0.15 -3.92
C LEU A 64 4.17 -0.38 -2.55
N GLY A 65 3.95 0.51 -1.58
CA GLY A 65 3.51 0.06 -0.26
C GLY A 65 3.33 1.19 0.74
N THR A 66 2.63 0.87 1.82
CA THR A 66 2.62 1.72 3.02
C THR A 66 2.78 0.87 4.27
N TYR A 67 3.53 1.35 5.25
CA TYR A 67 3.70 0.64 6.52
C TYR A 67 4.08 1.61 7.66
N ILE A 68 3.89 1.17 8.90
CA ILE A 68 4.31 1.96 10.07
C ILE A 68 5.77 1.63 10.41
N SER A 69 6.56 2.65 10.73
CA SER A 69 7.95 2.53 11.17
C SER A 69 8.19 3.37 12.42
N LYS A 70 9.10 2.91 13.28
CA LYS A 70 9.63 3.72 14.41
C LYS A 70 10.81 4.59 14.01
N THR A 71 11.30 4.43 12.79
CA THR A 71 12.47 5.11 12.26
C THR A 71 12.06 5.91 11.03
N TYR A 72 12.48 7.15 10.97
CA TYR A 72 12.38 7.96 9.76
C TYR A 72 13.12 7.29 8.60
N ARG A 73 12.47 7.22 7.45
CA ARG A 73 12.99 6.73 6.18
C ARG A 73 12.78 7.80 5.11
N GLY A 74 13.85 8.08 4.37
CA GLY A 74 13.87 8.95 3.21
C GLY A 74 15.03 8.53 2.31
N GLY A 75 14.86 8.61 0.99
CA GLY A 75 15.96 8.39 0.05
C GLY A 75 15.77 7.07 -0.67
N GLY A 76 15.86 5.97 0.09
CA GLY A 76 15.47 4.63 -0.36
C GLY A 76 16.07 4.18 -1.70
N ASP A 77 15.40 3.22 -2.33
CA ASP A 77 15.66 2.82 -3.72
C ASP A 77 15.38 4.03 -4.63
N PRO A 78 16.33 4.49 -5.47
CA PRO A 78 16.11 5.66 -6.33
C PRO A 78 14.91 5.55 -7.27
N ASP A 79 14.55 4.33 -7.69
CA ASP A 79 13.39 4.08 -8.56
C ASP A 79 12.09 4.01 -7.77
N PHE A 80 12.17 3.65 -6.48
CA PHE A 80 11.04 3.46 -5.57
C PHE A 80 11.32 4.07 -4.19
N PRO A 81 11.51 5.40 -4.09
CA PRO A 81 11.98 6.03 -2.87
C PRO A 81 11.00 5.87 -1.72
N ASP A 82 11.55 5.75 -0.52
CA ASP A 82 10.80 5.82 0.73
C ASP A 82 10.54 7.29 1.10
N LEU A 83 9.34 7.56 1.60
CA LEU A 83 8.92 8.83 2.21
C LEU A 83 8.30 8.57 3.57
N SER A 84 8.85 9.19 4.61
CA SER A 84 8.29 9.13 5.96
C SER A 84 7.42 10.33 6.28
N ILE A 85 6.20 10.03 6.72
CA ILE A 85 5.25 10.99 7.27
C ILE A 85 5.22 10.81 8.78
N LYS A 86 5.58 11.82 9.57
CA LYS A 86 5.52 11.73 11.03
C LYS A 86 4.05 11.68 11.45
N ILE A 87 3.71 10.70 12.27
CA ILE A 87 2.39 10.56 12.89
C ILE A 87 2.44 11.12 14.30
N ASP A 88 3.48 10.74 15.05
CA ASP A 88 3.76 11.20 16.40
C ASP A 88 5.29 11.20 16.66
N ASP A 89 5.70 11.43 17.90
CA ASP A 89 7.12 11.53 18.26
C ASP A 89 7.94 10.26 18.06
N ALA A 90 7.30 9.10 17.94
CA ALA A 90 7.95 7.80 17.83
C ALA A 90 7.56 7.01 16.57
N ASN A 91 6.54 7.44 15.82
CA ASN A 91 5.96 6.67 14.72
C ASN A 91 5.86 7.49 13.43
N TYR A 92 6.15 6.81 12.33
CA TYR A 92 6.06 7.31 10.97
C TYR A 92 5.20 6.38 10.13
N ILE A 93 4.43 6.94 9.19
CA ILE A 93 3.96 6.20 8.01
C ILE A 93 5.07 6.28 6.99
N VAL A 94 5.57 5.13 6.55
CA VAL A 94 6.45 5.05 5.41
C VAL A 94 5.63 4.72 4.18
N LEU A 95 5.82 5.52 3.14
CA LEU A 95 5.29 5.28 1.80
C LEU A 95 6.46 4.87 0.91
N CYS A 96 6.32 3.79 0.16
CA CYS A 96 7.26 3.43 -0.89
C CYS A 96 6.53 3.36 -2.22
N GLY A 97 7.18 3.78 -3.29
CA GLY A 97 6.57 3.75 -4.61
C GLY A 97 7.36 4.52 -5.65
N LYS A 98 7.03 4.32 -6.92
CA LYS A 98 7.60 5.13 -8.00
C LYS A 98 7.37 6.61 -7.73
N LYS A 99 8.34 7.39 -8.16
CA LYS A 99 8.24 8.85 -8.26
C LYS A 99 6.91 9.28 -8.91
N GLY A 100 6.25 10.27 -8.31
CA GLY A 100 4.94 10.76 -8.78
C GLY A 100 3.73 9.89 -8.42
N ILE A 101 3.88 8.76 -7.72
CA ILE A 101 2.71 8.02 -7.23
C ILE A 101 2.02 8.74 -6.07
N TRP A 102 2.80 9.33 -5.15
CA TRP A 102 2.28 9.90 -3.91
C TRP A 102 1.94 11.39 -4.06
N THR A 103 0.67 11.67 -4.35
CA THR A 103 0.07 13.02 -4.32
C THR A 103 -0.31 13.44 -2.92
N ASP A 104 -0.45 14.74 -2.67
CA ASP A 104 -0.95 15.30 -1.40
C ASP A 104 -2.28 14.62 -0.98
N GLU A 105 -3.22 14.45 -1.91
CA GLU A 105 -4.51 13.81 -1.67
C GLU A 105 -4.36 12.34 -1.21
N LEU A 106 -3.50 11.56 -1.86
CA LEU A 106 -3.26 10.16 -1.48
C LEU A 106 -2.58 10.07 -0.12
N ILE A 107 -1.63 10.97 0.16
CA ILE A 107 -0.94 11.05 1.44
C ILE A 107 -1.94 11.35 2.55
N ASP A 108 -2.81 12.34 2.38
CA ASP A 108 -3.81 12.68 3.38
C ASP A 108 -4.80 11.55 3.59
N LYS A 109 -5.19 10.84 2.52
CA LYS A 109 -6.03 9.65 2.65
C LYS A 109 -5.35 8.51 3.42
N VAL A 110 -4.06 8.28 3.19
CA VAL A 110 -3.30 7.27 3.94
C VAL A 110 -3.24 7.64 5.43
N LYS A 111 -2.98 8.92 5.76
CA LYS A 111 -3.00 9.39 7.15
C LYS A 111 -4.35 9.14 7.80
N GLU A 112 -5.44 9.53 7.13
CA GLU A 112 -6.82 9.34 7.61
C GLU A 112 -7.09 7.86 7.95
N ILE A 113 -6.75 6.95 7.03
CA ILE A 113 -6.95 5.50 7.22
C ILE A 113 -6.18 5.01 8.46
N TYR A 114 -4.91 5.36 8.60
CA TYR A 114 -4.12 4.96 9.77
C TYR A 114 -4.65 5.56 11.09
N LEU A 115 -5.12 6.82 11.08
CA LEU A 115 -5.74 7.48 12.24
C LEU A 115 -7.09 6.86 12.64
N ASN A 116 -7.76 6.21 11.69
CA ASN A 116 -8.97 5.40 11.90
C ASN A 116 -8.67 3.95 12.32
N ILE A 117 -7.41 3.59 12.58
CA ILE A 117 -6.99 2.23 12.99
C ILE A 117 -7.25 1.20 11.88
N GLU A 118 -7.25 1.64 10.64
CA GLU A 118 -7.35 0.79 9.45
C GLU A 118 -6.00 0.72 8.73
N CYS A 119 -5.89 -0.26 7.83
CA CYS A 119 -4.72 -0.46 6.99
C CYS A 119 -5.08 -0.19 5.52
N PRO A 120 -4.44 0.79 4.87
CA PRO A 120 -4.68 1.05 3.45
C PRO A 120 -4.16 -0.12 2.61
N TRP A 121 -4.83 -0.38 1.48
CA TRP A 121 -4.45 -1.44 0.56
C TRP A 121 -4.68 -1.02 -0.90
N PHE A 122 -4.03 -1.73 -1.80
CA PHE A 122 -4.17 -1.62 -3.25
C PHE A 122 -4.74 -2.92 -3.80
N CYS A 123 -5.69 -2.83 -4.74
CA CYS A 123 -6.13 -4.02 -5.43
C CYS A 123 -5.03 -4.58 -6.34
N GLN A 124 -5.12 -5.85 -6.69
CA GLN A 124 -4.14 -6.49 -7.57
C GLN A 124 -3.96 -5.77 -8.91
N LYS A 125 -5.03 -5.20 -9.50
CA LYS A 125 -4.93 -4.40 -10.73
C LYS A 125 -4.09 -3.14 -10.52
N CYS A 126 -4.39 -2.35 -9.48
CA CYS A 126 -3.62 -1.15 -9.14
C CYS A 126 -2.18 -1.44 -8.71
N ALA A 127 -1.93 -2.59 -8.09
CA ALA A 127 -0.59 -3.05 -7.72
C ALA A 127 0.19 -3.66 -8.91
N GLY A 128 -0.41 -3.78 -10.10
CA GLY A 128 0.22 -4.42 -11.26
C GLY A 128 0.43 -5.93 -11.10
N LYS A 129 -0.37 -6.58 -10.23
CA LYS A 129 -0.35 -8.03 -9.98
C LYS A 129 -1.40 -8.76 -10.81
N THR A 130 -1.29 -8.58 -12.11
CA THR A 130 -2.19 -9.11 -13.13
C THR A 130 -1.47 -10.10 -14.03
N CYS A 131 -2.25 -10.90 -14.74
CA CYS A 131 -1.78 -11.79 -15.77
C CYS A 131 -1.20 -10.96 -16.92
N HIS A 132 0.02 -11.29 -17.34
CA HIS A 132 0.69 -10.62 -18.45
C HIS A 132 0.05 -10.94 -19.81
N ILE A 133 -0.77 -11.99 -19.91
CA ILE A 133 -1.45 -12.39 -21.15
C ILE A 133 -2.78 -11.65 -21.33
N CYS A 134 -3.70 -11.75 -20.35
CA CYS A 134 -5.05 -11.20 -20.49
C CYS A 134 -5.34 -9.99 -19.59
N GLY A 135 -4.41 -9.56 -18.73
CA GLY A 135 -4.62 -8.43 -17.83
C GLY A 135 -5.52 -8.72 -16.62
N GLU A 136 -6.13 -9.90 -16.53
CA GLU A 136 -6.95 -10.28 -15.38
C GLU A 136 -6.11 -10.65 -14.15
N ILE A 137 -6.75 -10.68 -12.98
CA ILE A 137 -6.06 -10.95 -11.72
C ILE A 137 -5.43 -12.36 -11.68
N LEU A 138 -4.28 -12.46 -11.03
CA LEU A 138 -3.62 -13.72 -10.72
C LEU A 138 -4.24 -14.35 -9.47
N ASN A 139 -4.21 -15.69 -9.35
CA ASN A 139 -4.70 -16.39 -8.15
C ASN A 139 -4.00 -15.92 -6.87
N ASN A 140 -2.71 -15.58 -6.97
CA ASN A 140 -1.93 -15.02 -5.90
C ASN A 140 -1.08 -13.84 -6.41
N PRO A 141 -0.88 -12.77 -5.63
CA PRO A 141 0.02 -11.67 -6.00
C PRO A 141 1.44 -11.90 -5.49
N ILE A 142 2.26 -12.70 -6.19
CA ILE A 142 3.66 -12.99 -5.79
C ILE A 142 4.47 -11.72 -5.51
N GLY A 143 5.32 -11.80 -4.49
CA GLY A 143 6.23 -10.73 -4.08
C GLY A 143 5.49 -9.57 -3.42
N SER A 144 4.35 -9.88 -2.79
CA SER A 144 3.52 -8.88 -2.10
C SER A 144 3.10 -9.39 -0.74
N ASP A 145 2.90 -8.44 0.15
CA ASP A 145 2.19 -8.64 1.40
C ASP A 145 0.70 -8.40 1.18
N VAL A 146 -0.11 -9.35 1.62
CA VAL A 146 -1.57 -9.34 1.48
C VAL A 146 -2.23 -9.28 2.84
N ILE A 147 -3.21 -8.39 2.99
CA ILE A 147 -4.02 -8.27 4.21
C ILE A 147 -5.39 -8.97 4.08
N TYR A 148 -5.80 -9.68 5.13
CA TYR A 148 -7.10 -10.34 5.25
C TYR A 148 -8.05 -9.54 6.16
N ASP A 149 -9.33 -9.94 6.21
CA ASP A 149 -10.37 -9.19 6.94
C ASP A 149 -10.13 -9.09 8.46
N ASP A 150 -9.37 -10.02 9.02
CA ASP A 150 -8.95 -10.04 10.42
C ASP A 150 -7.71 -9.16 10.69
N GLY A 151 -7.17 -8.51 9.66
CA GLY A 151 -5.96 -7.70 9.73
C GLY A 151 -4.66 -8.51 9.75
N CYS A 152 -4.70 -9.83 9.56
CA CYS A 152 -3.49 -10.61 9.32
C CYS A 152 -2.88 -10.24 7.98
N VAL A 153 -1.56 -10.09 7.97
CA VAL A 153 -0.77 -9.84 6.76
C VAL A 153 0.08 -11.06 6.47
N LEU A 154 -0.02 -11.61 5.26
CA LEU A 154 0.80 -12.72 4.80
C LEU A 154 1.63 -12.32 3.59
N HIS A 155 2.91 -12.66 3.63
CA HIS A 155 3.79 -12.53 2.48
C HIS A 155 3.55 -13.65 1.47
N VAL A 156 3.36 -13.30 0.20
CA VAL A 156 3.24 -14.25 -0.91
C VAL A 156 4.61 -14.40 -1.57
N ALA A 157 5.38 -15.41 -1.12
CA ALA A 157 6.75 -15.62 -1.58
C ALA A 157 6.86 -15.97 -3.07
N ALA A 158 7.96 -15.53 -3.70
CA ALA A 158 8.32 -15.89 -5.06
C ALA A 158 9.09 -17.22 -5.09
N LEU A 159 8.38 -18.35 -5.20
CA LEU A 159 8.99 -19.69 -5.18
C LEU A 159 9.12 -20.35 -6.57
N GLY A 160 9.10 -19.55 -7.66
CA GLY A 160 9.37 -20.04 -9.01
C GLY A 160 8.27 -20.89 -9.67
N TYR A 161 7.08 -21.01 -9.07
CA TYR A 161 5.95 -21.73 -9.67
C TYR A 161 4.97 -20.77 -10.36
N ASN A 162 4.29 -21.27 -11.39
CA ASN A 162 3.26 -20.52 -12.11
C ASN A 162 1.93 -20.51 -11.33
N LEU A 163 1.56 -19.33 -10.85
CA LEU A 163 0.34 -19.02 -10.09
C LEU A 163 -0.96 -19.23 -10.86
N GLY A 164 -0.91 -19.12 -12.18
CA GLY A 164 -2.09 -19.08 -13.03
C GLY A 164 -2.95 -17.82 -12.88
N CYS A 165 -3.75 -17.60 -13.91
CA CYS A 165 -4.77 -16.57 -14.02
C CYS A 165 -6.11 -17.10 -13.50
N MET A 166 -6.95 -16.20 -12.99
CA MET A 166 -8.33 -16.51 -12.61
C MET A 166 -9.32 -16.55 -13.79
N ASN A 167 -8.96 -15.98 -14.95
CA ASN A 167 -9.80 -16.00 -16.14
C ASN A 167 -9.72 -17.39 -16.82
N ASP A 168 -10.84 -18.11 -16.90
CA ASP A 168 -10.94 -19.46 -17.45
C ASP A 168 -10.68 -19.54 -18.96
N ALA A 169 -10.90 -18.45 -19.68
CA ALA A 169 -10.57 -18.33 -21.10
C ALA A 169 -9.08 -18.03 -21.36
N CYS A 170 -8.27 -17.79 -20.33
CA CYS A 170 -6.85 -17.48 -20.48
C CYS A 170 -6.03 -18.77 -20.65
N GLU A 171 -5.04 -18.78 -21.54
CA GLU A 171 -4.09 -19.90 -21.66
C GLU A 171 -3.28 -20.15 -20.39
N ASN A 172 -3.14 -19.13 -19.54
CA ASN A 172 -2.50 -19.23 -18.23
C ASN A 172 -3.51 -19.52 -17.10
N TYR A 173 -4.76 -19.87 -17.42
CA TYR A 173 -5.76 -20.23 -16.42
C TYR A 173 -5.27 -21.37 -15.54
N LYS A 174 -5.45 -21.24 -14.22
CA LYS A 174 -5.35 -22.37 -13.30
C LYS A 174 -6.39 -22.23 -12.22
N LYS A 175 -7.17 -23.29 -12.01
CA LYS A 175 -8.01 -23.44 -10.83
C LYS A 175 -7.13 -23.82 -9.65
N TRP A 176 -7.25 -23.10 -8.54
CA TRP A 176 -6.57 -23.40 -7.28
C TRP A 176 -7.61 -23.87 -6.26
N GLY A 177 -7.30 -24.93 -5.50
CA GLY A 177 -8.15 -25.41 -4.40
C GLY A 177 -9.14 -26.52 -4.78
N GLU A 178 -8.65 -27.57 -5.43
CA GLU A 178 -9.22 -28.93 -5.26
C GLU A 178 -8.37 -29.70 -4.25
#